data_AF-A0A6J5JTP9-F1
#
_entry.id   AF-A0A6J5JTP9-F1
#
_cell.length_a   1.000
_cell.length_b   1.000
_cell.length_c   1.000
_cell.angle_alpha   90.00
_cell.angle_beta   90.00
_cell.angle_gamma   90.00
#
_symmetry.space_group_name_H-M   'P 1'
#
loop_
_entity.id
_entity.type
_entity.pdbx_description
1 polymer ?
#
loop_
_entity_poly.entity_id
_entity_poly.type
_entity_poly.pdbx_seq_one_letter_code
_entity_poly.pdbx_strand_id
1 'polypeptide(L)'
;MADGRPAELARHVEAESEKNDKLIIEALAELEDVSKAGKRKATVATICQLTGLSRNTVRGRPWALVRLKAIKAAHKSQLASEAASRSEEEHEPTPRMLRNRIKLILDQNALLYEEILTLKGIISNQETEIEALKARSKISLAQPPGRVPE
;
A
#
# COMPACT_ATOMS: atom_id res chain seq x y z
N MET A 1 43.37 -8.47 -10.04
CA MET A 1 44.32 -7.75 -9.17
C MET A 1 43.81 -7.96 -7.75
N ALA A 2 44.43 -8.88 -7.00
CA ALA A 2 44.07 -9.09 -5.60
C ALA A 2 44.67 -7.93 -4.81
N ASP A 3 43.84 -7.13 -4.15
CA ASP A 3 44.29 -6.03 -3.30
C ASP A 3 45.24 -6.60 -2.24
N GLY A 4 46.54 -6.33 -2.38
CA GLY A 4 47.62 -6.83 -1.52
C GLY A 4 47.65 -6.19 -0.13
N ARG A 5 46.49 -5.92 0.47
CA ARG A 5 46.37 -5.31 1.80
C ARG A 5 46.40 -6.41 2.87
N PRO A 6 46.99 -6.16 4.06
CA PRO A 6 46.97 -7.11 5.17
C PRO A 6 45.54 -7.51 5.54
N ALA A 7 45.30 -8.80 5.76
CA ALA A 7 43.96 -9.34 6.05
C ALA A 7 43.31 -8.70 7.30
N GLU A 8 44.11 -8.26 8.26
CA GLU A 8 43.64 -7.56 9.47
C GLU A 8 43.03 -6.19 9.17
N LEU A 9 43.62 -5.44 8.23
CA LEU A 9 43.10 -4.14 7.78
C LEU A 9 41.79 -4.31 7.01
N ALA A 10 41.67 -5.35 6.18
CA ALA A 10 40.43 -5.64 5.49
C ALA A 10 39.28 -5.92 6.48
N ARG A 11 39.53 -6.75 7.50
CA ARG A 11 38.54 -7.05 8.56
C ARG A 11 38.13 -5.82 9.36
N HIS A 12 39.06 -4.92 9.67
CA HIS A 12 38.75 -3.70 10.41
C HIS A 12 37.87 -2.75 9.59
N VAL A 13 38.17 -2.58 8.30
CA VAL A 13 37.38 -1.75 7.37
C VAL A 13 35.98 -2.32 7.18
N GLU A 14 35.86 -3.64 7.05
CA GLU A 14 34.56 -4.33 6.98
C GLU A 14 33.74 -4.11 8.25
N ALA A 15 34.33 -4.31 9.43
CA ALA A 15 33.64 -4.10 10.71
C ALA A 15 33.19 -2.65 10.92
N GLU A 16 33.99 -1.66 10.52
CA GLU A 16 33.59 -0.26 10.54
C GLU A 16 32.50 0.05 9.52
N SER A 17 32.55 -0.58 8.34
CA SER A 17 31.52 -0.42 7.32
C SER A 17 30.17 -0.95 7.81
N GLU A 18 30.14 -2.09 8.49
CA GLU A 18 28.93 -2.68 9.07
C GLU A 18 28.35 -1.83 10.20
N LYS A 19 29.21 -1.26 11.07
CA LYS A 19 28.77 -0.32 12.11
C LYS A 19 28.10 0.91 11.49
N ASN A 20 28.72 1.46 10.46
CA ASN A 20 28.17 2.60 9.72
C ASN A 20 26.83 2.25 9.06
N ASP A 21 26.71 1.04 8.51
CA ASP A 21 25.47 0.56 7.89
C ASP A 21 24.34 0.47 8.92
N LYS A 22 24.61 -0.11 10.10
CA LYS A 22 23.65 -0.20 11.20
C LYS A 22 23.14 1.18 11.63
N LEU A 23 24.05 2.14 11.84
CA LEU A 23 23.67 3.51 12.19
C LEU A 23 22.80 4.17 11.12
N ILE A 24 23.09 3.94 9.84
CA ILE A 24 22.28 4.49 8.73
C ILE A 24 20.90 3.82 8.68
N ILE A 25 20.80 2.52 8.93
CA ILE A 25 19.53 1.79 9.00
C ILE A 25 18.67 2.34 10.14
N GLU A 26 19.25 2.49 11.33
CA GLU A 26 18.55 3.05 12.49
C GLU A 26 18.05 4.48 12.22
N ALA A 27 18.90 5.33 11.64
CA ALA A 27 18.51 6.69 11.26
C ALA A 27 17.42 6.73 10.18
N LEU A 28 17.41 5.78 9.24
CA LEU A 28 16.34 5.67 8.24
C LEU A 28 15.04 5.19 8.87
N ALA A 29 15.10 4.25 9.82
CA ALA A 29 13.93 3.81 10.57
C ALA A 29 13.31 4.96 11.39
N GLU A 30 14.15 5.77 12.05
CA GLU A 30 13.67 6.97 12.76
C GLU A 30 13.00 8.01 11.85
N LEU A 31 13.38 8.07 10.57
CA LEU A 31 12.77 8.94 9.57
C LEU A 31 11.52 8.35 8.95
N GLU A 32 11.36 7.02 8.97
CA GLU A 32 10.12 6.32 8.56
C GLU A 32 9.01 6.49 9.61
N ASP A 33 9.35 6.70 10.89
CA ASP A 33 8.38 6.89 11.98
C ASP A 33 7.50 8.14 11.80
N VAL A 34 6.21 7.91 11.53
CA VAL A 34 5.18 8.95 11.31
C VAL A 34 5.07 9.92 12.50
N SER A 35 5.30 9.46 13.73
CA SER A 35 5.29 10.28 14.95
C SER A 35 6.40 11.33 15.00
N LYS A 36 7.50 11.13 14.25
CA LYS A 36 8.65 12.06 14.16
C LYS A 36 8.70 12.80 12.82
N ALA A 37 7.92 12.37 11.83
CA ALA A 37 7.87 12.90 10.46
C ALA A 37 7.66 14.41 10.36
N GLY A 38 6.90 15.02 11.28
CA GLY A 38 6.67 16.46 11.31
C GLY A 38 7.87 17.28 11.79
N LYS A 39 8.81 16.68 12.54
CA LYS A 39 9.92 17.40 13.19
C LYS A 39 11.20 17.41 12.35
N ARG A 40 11.41 16.43 11.47
CA ARG A 40 12.67 16.25 10.74
C ARG A 40 12.42 15.89 9.28
N LYS A 41 12.99 16.66 8.36
CA LYS A 41 12.90 16.37 6.91
C LYS A 41 13.75 15.14 6.58
N ALA A 42 13.21 14.21 5.79
CA ALA A 42 13.96 13.05 5.31
C ALA A 42 15.07 13.47 4.32
N THR A 43 16.23 13.91 4.80
CA THR A 43 17.36 14.35 3.97
C THR A 43 18.67 13.72 4.39
N VAL A 44 19.65 13.68 3.48
CA VAL A 44 21.01 13.19 3.80
C VAL A 44 21.65 14.01 4.92
N ALA A 45 21.38 15.32 4.97
CA ALA A 45 21.89 16.18 6.05
C ALA A 45 21.35 15.72 7.42
N THR A 46 20.09 15.31 7.47
CA THR A 46 19.44 14.80 8.68
C THR A 46 20.02 13.45 9.09
N ILE A 47 20.28 12.55 8.14
CA ILE A 47 20.99 11.28 8.44
C ILE A 47 22.38 11.56 9.02
N CYS A 48 23.14 12.50 8.44
CA CYS A 48 24.44 12.91 8.98
C CYS A 48 24.33 13.50 10.40
N GLN A 49 23.27 14.26 10.69
CA GLN A 49 23.02 14.78 12.03
C GLN A 49 22.67 13.68 13.04
N LEU A 50 21.93 12.64 12.63
CA LEU A 50 21.53 11.54 13.50
C LEU A 50 22.66 10.55 13.78
N THR A 51 23.49 10.30 12.78
CA THR A 51 24.54 9.27 12.83
C THR A 51 25.92 9.83 13.13
N GLY A 52 26.11 11.15 13.02
CA GLY A 52 27.44 11.79 13.06
C GLY A 52 28.32 11.48 11.85
N LEU A 53 27.81 10.75 10.86
CA LEU A 53 28.60 10.30 9.71
C LEU A 53 28.78 11.40 8.67
N SER A 54 29.92 11.31 7.96
CA SER A 54 30.18 12.21 6.83
C SER A 54 29.17 12.02 5.71
N ARG A 55 28.95 13.08 4.94
CA ARG A 55 28.05 13.06 3.78
C ARG A 55 28.47 12.04 2.73
N ASN A 56 29.77 11.82 2.57
CA ASN A 56 30.32 10.87 1.60
C ASN A 56 30.08 9.42 2.04
N THR A 57 30.16 9.15 3.34
CA THR A 57 29.85 7.83 3.91
C THR A 57 28.41 7.42 3.58
N VAL A 58 27.44 8.34 3.71
CA VAL A 58 26.04 8.07 3.36
C VAL A 58 25.83 8.00 1.85
N ARG A 59 26.47 8.89 1.07
CA ARG A 59 26.33 8.90 -0.40
C ARG A 59 26.96 7.70 -1.11
N GLY A 60 28.01 7.12 -0.52
CA GLY A 60 28.66 5.92 -1.04
C GLY A 60 27.78 4.65 -0.95
N ARG A 61 26.62 4.74 -0.29
CA ARG A 61 25.68 3.64 -0.10
C ARG A 61 24.42 3.85 -0.95
N PRO A 62 24.35 3.26 -2.15
CA PRO A 62 23.22 3.49 -3.06
C PRO A 62 21.88 3.04 -2.45
N TRP A 63 21.88 1.96 -1.66
CA TRP A 63 20.68 1.46 -0.97
C TRP A 63 20.07 2.49 -0.02
N ALA A 64 20.89 3.25 0.70
CA ALA A 64 20.43 4.28 1.64
C ALA A 64 19.75 5.45 0.90
N LEU A 65 20.28 5.83 -0.26
CA LEU A 65 19.70 6.88 -1.10
C LEU A 65 18.37 6.46 -1.73
N VAL A 66 18.26 5.20 -2.16
CA VAL A 66 17.01 4.64 -2.68
C VAL A 66 15.93 4.64 -1.60
N ARG A 67 16.25 4.15 -0.40
CA ARG A 67 15.33 4.16 0.74
C ARG A 67 14.89 5.58 1.11
N LEU A 68 15.83 6.52 1.19
CA LEU A 68 15.53 7.92 1.48
C LEU A 68 14.60 8.57 0.44
N LYS A 69 14.73 8.22 -0.85
CA LYS A 69 13.80 8.67 -1.89
C LYS A 69 12.40 8.09 -1.68
N ALA A 70 12.29 6.82 -1.31
CA ALA A 70 11.01 6.18 -1.02
C ALA A 70 10.31 6.87 0.17
N ILE A 71 11.04 7.16 1.25
CA ILE A 71 10.51 7.87 2.42
C ILE A 71 9.99 9.27 2.04
N LYS A 72 10.77 10.04 1.25
CA LYS A 72 10.32 11.34 0.73
C LYS A 72 9.05 11.24 -0.11
N ALA A 73 8.93 10.22 -0.95
CA ALA A 73 7.76 10.01 -1.78
C ALA A 73 6.52 9.69 -0.92
N ALA A 74 6.68 8.85 0.11
CA ALA A 74 5.60 8.52 1.05
C ALA A 74 5.09 9.78 1.79
N HIS A 75 5.98 10.61 2.33
CA HIS A 75 5.58 11.88 2.96
C HIS A 75 4.90 12.85 1.99
N LYS A 76 5.38 12.95 0.74
CA LYS A 76 4.75 13.81 -0.26
C LYS A 76 3.33 13.33 -0.59
N SER A 77 3.12 12.01 -0.67
CA SER A 77 1.80 11.42 -0.90
C SER A 77 0.85 11.68 0.28
N GLN A 78 1.32 11.54 1.52
CA GLN A 78 0.52 11.84 2.71
C GLN A 78 0.16 13.33 2.79
N LEU A 79 1.11 14.23 2.55
CA LEU A 79 0.84 15.68 2.50
C LEU A 79 -0.16 16.05 1.39
N ALA A 80 -0.11 15.38 0.23
CA ALA A 80 -1.08 15.60 -0.83
C ALA A 80 -2.49 15.13 -0.43
N SER A 81 -2.59 14.00 0.27
CA SER A 81 -3.84 13.49 0.84
C SER A 81 -4.41 14.42 1.91
N GLU A 82 -3.58 14.91 2.83
CA GLU A 82 -4.00 15.83 3.89
C GLU A 82 -4.36 17.22 3.33
N ALA A 83 -3.65 17.71 2.30
CA ALA A 83 -3.98 18.96 1.64
C ALA A 83 -5.33 18.89 0.90
N ALA A 84 -5.66 17.75 0.29
CA ALA A 84 -6.99 17.52 -0.29
C ALA A 84 -8.09 17.49 0.79
N SER A 85 -7.74 17.07 2.01
CA SER A 85 -8.67 17.05 3.15
C SER A 85 -8.86 18.44 3.78
N ARG A 86 -7.81 19.26 3.80
CA ARG A 86 -7.83 20.63 4.37
C ARG A 86 -8.37 21.70 3.43
N SER A 87 -8.51 21.43 2.13
CA SER A 87 -9.14 22.37 1.19
C SER A 87 -10.67 22.41 1.28
N GLU A 88 -11.29 21.63 2.17
CA GLU A 88 -12.74 21.66 2.40
C GLU A 88 -13.18 22.69 3.46
N GLU A 89 -12.24 23.38 4.12
CA GLU A 89 -12.58 24.44 5.07
C GLU A 89 -12.50 25.83 4.39
N GLU A 90 -13.66 26.50 4.34
CA GLU A 90 -13.87 27.95 4.07
C GLU A 90 -13.96 28.48 2.63
N HIS A 91 -14.75 27.83 1.77
CA HIS A 91 -15.43 28.59 0.71
C HIS A 91 -16.89 28.18 0.61
N GLU A 92 -17.82 29.13 0.82
CA GLU A 92 -19.23 28.88 0.52
C GLU A 92 -19.34 28.44 -0.94
N PRO A 93 -19.82 27.22 -1.21
CA PRO A 93 -19.83 26.68 -2.56
C PRO A 93 -20.80 27.51 -3.39
N THR A 94 -20.29 28.16 -4.43
CA THR A 94 -21.14 28.90 -5.36
C THR A 94 -22.25 27.99 -5.91
N PRO A 95 -23.44 28.52 -6.27
CA PRO A 95 -24.53 27.71 -6.81
C PRO A 95 -24.12 26.84 -8.01
N ARG A 96 -23.11 27.26 -8.78
CA ARG A 96 -22.53 26.47 -9.88
C ARG A 96 -21.75 25.25 -9.38
N MET A 97 -20.96 25.38 -8.31
CA MET A 97 -20.24 24.25 -7.70
C MET A 97 -21.22 23.24 -7.09
N LEU A 98 -22.28 23.72 -6.45
CA LEU A 98 -23.34 22.85 -5.94
C LEU A 98 -24.03 22.07 -7.06
N ARG A 99 -24.37 22.71 -8.19
CA ARG A 99 -24.94 22.03 -9.36
C ARG A 99 -24.01 20.97 -9.94
N ASN A 100 -22.72 21.27 -10.05
CA ASN A 100 -21.73 20.31 -10.54
C ASN A 100 -21.58 19.12 -9.58
N ARG A 101 -21.58 19.37 -8.27
CA ARG A 101 -21.53 18.33 -7.24
C ARG A 101 -22.78 17.44 -7.28
N ILE A 102 -23.96 18.03 -7.40
CA ILE A 102 -25.23 17.30 -7.55
C ILE A 102 -25.18 16.43 -8.81
N LYS A 103 -24.71 16.98 -9.93
CA LYS A 103 -24.56 16.22 -11.18
C LYS A 103 -23.63 15.02 -10.99
N LEU A 104 -22.47 15.21 -10.37
CA LEU A 104 -21.53 14.12 -10.08
C LEU A 104 -22.17 13.04 -9.20
N ILE A 105 -22.90 13.43 -8.16
CA ILE A 105 -23.61 12.49 -7.28
C ILE A 105 -24.68 11.71 -8.07
N LEU A 106 -25.42 12.36 -8.95
CA LEU A 106 -26.42 11.69 -9.80
C LEU A 106 -25.76 10.70 -10.77
N ASP A 107 -24.64 11.08 -11.39
CA ASP A 107 -23.88 10.20 -12.29
C ASP A 107 -23.34 8.97 -11.52
N GLN A 108 -22.81 9.17 -10.31
CA GLN A 108 -22.37 8.09 -9.43
C GLN A 108 -23.53 7.17 -9.01
N ASN A 109 -24.70 7.74 -8.67
CA ASN A 109 -25.88 6.96 -8.32
C ASN A 109 -26.35 6.12 -9.52
N ALA A 110 -26.33 6.66 -10.74
CA ALA A 110 -26.69 5.89 -11.94
C ALA A 110 -25.81 4.65 -12.11
N LEU A 111 -24.49 4.80 -11.98
CA LEU A 111 -23.54 3.69 -12.05
C LEU A 111 -23.77 2.66 -10.94
N LEU A 112 -24.04 3.11 -9.71
CA LEU A 112 -24.37 2.22 -8.60
C LEU A 112 -25.68 1.46 -8.83
N TYR A 113 -26.69 2.10 -9.41
CA TYR A 113 -27.94 1.44 -9.77
C TYR A 113 -27.75 0.38 -10.85
N GLU A 114 -26.94 0.66 -11.87
CA GLU A 114 -26.58 -0.34 -12.89
C GLU A 114 -25.91 -1.55 -12.26
N GLU A 115 -24.94 -1.34 -11.36
CA GLU A 115 -24.25 -2.44 -10.67
C GLU A 115 -25.20 -3.25 -9.75
N ILE A 116 -26.15 -2.58 -9.09
CA ILE A 116 -27.17 -3.30 -8.31
C ILE A 116 -28.03 -4.19 -9.22
N LEU A 117 -28.35 -3.73 -10.43
CA LEU A 117 -29.13 -4.51 -11.39
C LEU A 117 -28.34 -5.70 -11.93
N THR A 118 -27.05 -5.54 -12.25
CA THR A 118 -26.19 -6.65 -12.69
C THR A 118 -26.07 -7.70 -11.59
N LEU A 119 -25.82 -7.29 -10.34
CA LEU A 119 -25.71 -8.19 -9.19
C LEU A 119 -27.02 -8.94 -8.92
N LYS A 120 -28.17 -8.27 -9.01
CA LYS A 120 -29.49 -8.94 -8.90
C LYS A 120 -29.70 -9.99 -9.98
N GLY A 121 -29.27 -9.73 -11.22
CA GLY A 121 -29.32 -10.70 -12.29
C GLY A 121 -28.45 -11.93 -12.02
N ILE A 122 -27.23 -11.72 -11.52
CA ILE A 122 -26.32 -12.81 -11.13
C ILE A 122 -26.93 -13.66 -10.03
N ILE A 123 -27.48 -13.04 -8.98
CA ILE A 123 -28.12 -13.74 -7.87
C ILE A 123 -29.29 -14.58 -8.37
N SER A 124 -30.16 -14.00 -9.21
CA SER A 124 -31.30 -14.73 -9.78
C SER A 124 -30.84 -15.96 -10.59
N ASN A 125 -29.79 -15.81 -11.40
CA ASN A 125 -29.23 -16.94 -12.15
C ASN A 125 -28.67 -18.03 -11.20
N GLN A 126 -27.94 -17.63 -10.16
CA GLN A 126 -27.42 -18.56 -9.15
C GLN A 126 -28.54 -19.28 -8.39
N GLU A 127 -29.63 -18.59 -8.05
CA GLU A 127 -30.80 -19.19 -7.42
C GLU A 127 -31.43 -20.26 -8.32
N THR A 128 -31.62 -19.96 -9.62
CA THR A 128 -32.16 -20.96 -10.58
C THR A 128 -31.25 -22.18 -10.73
N GLU A 129 -29.93 -21.98 -10.73
CA GLU A 129 -28.96 -23.07 -10.81
C GLU A 129 -29.00 -23.95 -9.54
N ILE A 130 -29.07 -23.33 -8.37
CA ILE A 130 -29.23 -24.02 -7.09
C ILE A 130 -30.53 -24.82 -7.07
N GLU A 131 -31.64 -24.26 -7.55
CA GLU A 131 -32.92 -24.96 -7.66
C GLU A 131 -32.83 -26.16 -8.62
N ALA A 132 -32.20 -25.99 -9.78
CA ALA A 132 -31.98 -27.06 -10.73
C ALA A 132 -31.11 -28.20 -10.15
N LEU A 133 -30.06 -27.86 -9.41
CA LEU A 133 -29.21 -28.84 -8.72
C LEU A 133 -29.96 -29.56 -7.59
N LYS A 134 -30.79 -28.84 -6.81
CA LYS A 134 -31.67 -29.43 -5.80
C LYS A 134 -32.72 -30.35 -6.42
N ALA A 135 -33.25 -30.02 -7.59
CA ALA A 135 -34.20 -30.89 -8.30
C ALA A 135 -33.50 -32.16 -8.81
N ARG A 136 -32.30 -32.05 -9.38
CA ARG A 136 -31.50 -33.19 -9.86
C ARG A 136 -31.06 -34.11 -8.71
N SER A 137 -30.67 -33.57 -7.56
CA SER A 137 -30.28 -34.38 -6.39
C SER A 137 -31.46 -35.16 -5.81
N LYS A 138 -32.68 -34.59 -5.83
CA LYS A 138 -33.92 -35.30 -5.46
C LYS A 138 -34.24 -36.45 -6.42
N ILE A 139 -33.98 -36.29 -7.72
CA ILE A 139 -34.19 -37.34 -8.73
C ILE A 139 -33.17 -38.47 -8.57
N SER A 140 -31.92 -38.15 -8.20
CA SER A 140 -30.86 -39.16 -8.03
C SER A 140 -30.98 -40.01 -6.76
N LEU A 141 -31.85 -39.63 -5.81
CA LEU A 141 -32.18 -40.37 -4.58
C LEU A 141 -33.40 -41.29 -4.73
N ALA A 142 -34.10 -41.27 -5.87
CA ALA A 142 -35.12 -42.26 -6.18
C ALA A 142 -34.46 -43.59 -6.54
N GLN A 143 -34.26 -44.43 -5.52
CA GLN A 143 -33.81 -45.82 -5.64
C GLN A 143 -34.71 -46.59 -6.62
N PRO A 144 -34.16 -47.41 -7.54
CA PRO A 144 -35.00 -48.21 -8.44
C PRO A 144 -35.81 -49.22 -7.61
N PRO A 145 -37.11 -49.43 -7.91
CA PRO A 145 -37.91 -50.39 -7.19
C PRO A 145 -37.46 -51.81 -7.57
N GLY A 146 -37.17 -52.61 -6.55
CA GLY A 146 -37.18 -54.07 -6.66
C GLY A 146 -35.82 -54.74 -6.86
N ARG A 147 -35.09 -54.94 -5.76
CA ARG A 147 -34.30 -56.17 -5.60
C ARG A 147 -35.14 -57.10 -4.72
N VAL A 148 -35.78 -58.09 -5.32
CA VAL A 148 -36.44 -59.17 -4.56
C VAL A 148 -35.33 -60.17 -4.16
N PRO A 149 -35.18 -60.51 -2.87
CA PRO A 149 -34.33 -61.61 -2.45
C PRO A 149 -35.11 -62.93 -2.48
N GLU A 150 -34.42 -63.95 -2.97
CA GLU A 150 -34.75 -65.39 -3.09
C GLU A 150 -35.78 -65.81 -4.15
#